data_AF-A0A9P5JA50-F1
#
_entry.id   AF-A0A9P5JA50-F1
#
_cell.length_a   1.000
_cell.length_b   1.000
_cell.length_c   1.000
_cell.angle_alpha   90.00
_cell.angle_beta   90.00
_cell.angle_gamma   90.00
#
_symmetry.space_group_name_H-M   'P 1'
#
loop_
_entity.id
_entity.type
_entity.pdbx_description
1 polymer ?
#
loop_
_entity_poly.entity_id
_entity_poly.type
_entity_poly.pdbx_seq_one_letter_code
_entity_poly.pdbx_strand_id
1 'polypeptide(L)'
;MDDLHCNRLTCRRVLSDKAVVTTCSHIFCVDCANEVFSGNALVCAACETTLDQPDDVVVLLHPSSHHARSICSLHPTNDYKTSILSGLSPQTIIEICSRAISFWQYQIHQETSFQHAVLRNVNERNAQMQQQLENVVREANSELGLLTNKMTALERDLELERRKNRDLVESAKEKDAEYHKLKVCRSY
;
A
#
# COMPACT_ATOMS: atom_id res chain seq x y z
N MET A 1 13.48 15.72 11.07
CA MET A 1 12.54 15.51 9.95
C MET A 1 13.04 16.44 8.85
N ASP A 2 14.31 16.24 8.47
CA ASP A 2 15.13 17.30 7.85
C ASP A 2 15.74 16.78 6.53
N ASP A 3 15.25 15.63 6.07
CA ASP A 3 15.75 14.94 4.90
C ASP A 3 14.92 15.34 3.68
N LEU A 4 15.60 15.81 2.64
CA LEU A 4 14.96 16.06 1.35
C LEU A 4 14.76 14.72 0.64
N HIS A 5 13.56 14.54 0.10
CA HIS A 5 13.20 13.34 -0.65
C HIS A 5 13.02 13.69 -2.12
N CYS A 6 13.44 12.79 -3.02
CA CYS A 6 13.17 12.95 -4.44
C CYS A 6 11.68 13.18 -4.68
N ASN A 7 11.31 14.24 -5.41
CA ASN A 7 9.90 14.57 -5.69
C ASN A 7 9.27 13.67 -6.77
N ARG A 8 10.04 12.77 -7.40
CA ARG A 8 9.45 11.71 -8.23
C ARG A 8 8.74 10.70 -7.32
N LEU A 9 7.41 10.62 -7.44
CA LEU A 9 6.55 9.83 -6.55
C LEU A 9 6.88 8.34 -6.49
N THR A 10 7.45 7.78 -7.56
CA THR A 10 7.88 6.37 -7.62
C THR A 10 9.27 6.13 -7.04
N CYS A 11 10.09 7.18 -6.84
CA CYS A 11 11.46 7.05 -6.34
C CYS A 11 11.55 7.39 -4.85
N ARG A 12 11.14 8.61 -4.46
CA ARG A 12 11.08 9.10 -3.07
C ARG A 12 12.33 8.86 -2.20
N ARG A 13 13.49 8.54 -2.80
CA ARG A 13 14.71 8.29 -2.03
C ARG A 13 15.16 9.56 -1.30
N VAL A 14 15.73 9.38 -0.12
CA VAL A 14 16.42 10.44 0.62
C VAL A 14 17.61 10.94 -0.19
N LEU A 15 17.80 12.26 -0.20
CA LEU A 15 18.86 12.96 -0.91
C LEU A 15 19.92 13.41 0.09
N SER A 16 21.15 12.91 -0.04
CA SER A 16 22.25 13.17 0.90
C SER A 16 23.29 14.14 0.36
N ASP A 17 23.83 13.89 -0.84
CA ASP A 17 25.02 14.60 -1.30
C ASP A 17 24.73 15.55 -2.46
N LYS A 18 24.10 15.00 -3.52
CA LYS A 18 23.84 15.71 -4.77
C LYS A 18 22.39 15.55 -5.15
N ALA A 19 21.79 16.66 -5.55
CA ALA A 19 20.42 16.71 -6.01
C ALA A 19 20.26 17.75 -7.11
N VAL A 20 19.17 17.62 -7.86
CA VAL A 20 18.80 18.55 -8.92
C VAL A 20 17.58 19.33 -8.48
N VAL A 21 17.71 20.65 -8.39
CA VAL A 21 16.60 21.54 -8.02
C VAL A 21 16.12 22.32 -9.25
N THR A 22 14.81 22.49 -9.37
CA THR A 22 14.15 23.31 -10.40
C THR A 22 13.63 24.63 -9.82
N THR A 23 13.39 25.63 -10.66
CA THR A 23 12.81 26.92 -10.22
C THR A 23 11.38 26.82 -9.68
N CYS A 24 10.63 25.79 -10.07
CA CYS A 24 9.34 25.47 -9.46
C CYS A 24 9.46 24.76 -8.09
N SER A 25 10.63 24.87 -7.44
CA SER A 25 10.90 24.36 -6.09
C SER A 25 10.83 22.84 -5.94
N HIS A 26 11.00 22.07 -7.02
CA HIS A 26 11.10 20.61 -6.94
C HIS A 26 12.56 20.15 -6.93
N ILE A 27 12.81 19.04 -6.26
CA ILE A 27 14.12 18.44 -6.09
C ILE A 27 14.11 16.95 -6.46
N PHE A 28 15.13 16.51 -7.19
CA PHE A 28 15.24 15.15 -7.71
C PHE A 28 16.62 14.57 -7.41
N CYS A 29 16.71 13.24 -7.28
CA CYS A 29 18.01 12.59 -7.33
C CYS A 29 18.60 12.71 -8.74
N VAL A 30 19.93 12.59 -8.84
CA VAL A 30 20.65 12.71 -10.11
C VAL A 30 20.14 11.70 -11.15
N ASP A 31 19.84 10.47 -10.74
CA ASP A 31 19.34 9.41 -11.62
C ASP A 31 17.97 9.77 -12.24
N CYS A 32 17.02 10.19 -11.40
CA CYS A 32 15.70 10.60 -11.88
C CYS A 32 15.77 11.84 -12.74
N ALA A 33 16.63 12.80 -12.39
CA ALA A 33 16.83 13.99 -13.19
C ALA A 33 17.48 13.68 -14.54
N ASN A 34 18.37 12.70 -14.61
CA ASN A 34 18.91 12.16 -15.87
C ASN A 34 17.78 11.65 -16.75
N GLU A 35 16.95 10.74 -16.24
CA GLU A 35 15.85 10.17 -17.03
C GLU A 35 14.83 11.22 -17.50
N VAL A 36 14.43 12.13 -16.61
CA VAL A 36 13.32 13.07 -16.87
C VAL A 36 13.76 14.22 -17.77
N PHE A 37 14.98 14.73 -17.60
CA PHE A 37 15.45 15.94 -18.29
C PHE A 37 16.45 15.66 -19.41
N SER A 38 16.61 14.40 -19.84
CA SER A 38 17.47 14.02 -20.97
C SER A 38 16.88 14.35 -22.35
N GLY A 39 15.61 14.77 -22.44
CA GLY A 39 14.97 15.19 -23.69
C GLY A 39 14.77 16.71 -23.78
N ASN A 40 14.61 17.24 -25.00
CA ASN A 40 14.38 18.69 -25.26
C ASN A 40 13.09 19.26 -24.63
N ALA A 41 12.22 18.42 -24.07
CA ALA A 41 11.02 18.85 -23.36
C ALA A 41 11.35 19.04 -21.87
N LEU A 42 11.72 20.28 -21.49
CA LEU A 42 11.98 20.67 -20.12
C LEU A 42 10.66 20.93 -19.38
N VAL A 43 9.97 19.85 -19.00
CA VAL A 43 8.77 19.92 -18.17
C VAL A 43 9.09 19.30 -16.81
N CYS A 44 8.75 19.97 -15.72
CA CYS A 44 8.93 19.42 -14.38
C CYS A 44 8.07 18.15 -14.20
N ALA A 45 8.69 16.99 -13.95
CA ALA A 45 7.95 15.74 -13.74
C ALA A 45 7.09 15.69 -12.46
N ALA A 46 7.13 16.71 -11.61
CA ALA A 46 6.34 16.76 -10.38
C ALA A 46 5.12 17.69 -10.48
N CYS A 47 5.20 18.78 -11.25
CA CYS A 47 4.13 19.78 -11.34
C CYS A 47 3.82 20.26 -12.76
N GLU A 48 4.43 19.64 -13.77
CA GLU A 48 4.20 19.89 -15.20
C GLU A 48 4.49 21.33 -15.67
N THR A 49 5.14 22.13 -14.82
CA THR A 49 5.60 23.47 -15.20
C THR A 49 6.67 23.35 -16.29
N THR A 50 6.47 24.07 -17.38
CA THR A 50 7.49 24.28 -18.41
C THR A 50 8.65 25.07 -17.83
N LEU A 51 9.86 24.57 -18.01
CA LEU A 51 11.12 25.16 -17.57
C LEU A 51 11.87 25.65 -18.81
N ASP A 52 11.35 26.70 -19.46
CA ASP A 52 11.87 27.22 -20.73
C ASP A 52 12.93 28.32 -20.56
N GLN A 53 13.16 28.79 -19.33
CA GLN A 53 14.14 29.84 -19.06
C GLN A 53 15.55 29.28 -18.86
N PRO A 54 16.60 30.01 -19.28
CA PRO A 54 18.01 29.63 -19.08
C PRO A 54 18.38 29.41 -17.61
N ASP A 55 17.72 30.14 -16.70
CA ASP A 55 17.94 30.10 -15.26
C ASP A 55 17.03 29.09 -14.53
N ASP A 56 16.11 28.41 -15.24
CA ASP A 56 15.23 27.42 -14.64
C ASP A 56 15.97 26.18 -14.16
N VAL A 57 17.14 25.94 -14.76
CA VAL A 57 18.01 24.81 -14.49
C VAL A 57 19.48 25.23 -14.73
N VAL A 58 20.23 25.59 -13.68
CA VAL A 58 21.60 26.17 -13.80
C VAL A 58 22.71 25.22 -13.35
N VAL A 59 23.59 24.73 -14.23
CA VAL A 59 24.88 24.11 -13.83
C VAL A 59 26.08 24.94 -14.26
N LEU A 60 27.01 25.05 -13.33
CA LEU A 60 28.42 25.27 -13.57
C LEU A 60 29.04 23.94 -14.00
N LEU A 61 29.42 23.82 -15.28
CA LEU A 61 30.66 23.20 -15.78
C LEU A 61 30.64 23.08 -17.33
N HIS A 62 31.41 23.98 -17.96
CA HIS A 62 31.99 24.00 -19.31
C HIS A 62 31.09 23.99 -20.58
N PRO A 63 31.45 24.77 -21.62
CA PRO A 63 30.57 25.23 -22.68
C PRO A 63 30.66 24.33 -23.92
N SER A 64 29.92 23.23 -23.92
CA SER A 64 29.61 22.50 -25.14
C SER A 64 28.26 21.81 -24.98
N SER A 65 27.23 22.40 -25.58
CA SER A 65 25.92 21.81 -25.85
C SER A 65 24.99 21.44 -24.65
N HIS A 66 24.16 22.44 -24.33
CA HIS A 66 22.71 22.38 -24.12
C HIS A 66 22.12 21.54 -22.96
N HIS A 67 21.50 22.29 -22.03
CA HIS A 67 20.65 21.91 -20.90
C HIS A 67 21.39 21.70 -19.58
N ALA A 68 21.79 22.85 -19.03
CA ALA A 68 22.31 23.01 -17.68
C ALA A 68 21.39 22.33 -16.64
N ARG A 69 21.96 21.57 -15.72
CA ARG A 69 21.27 20.88 -14.63
C ARG A 69 21.76 21.41 -13.28
N SER A 70 20.99 22.14 -12.47
CA SER A 70 21.51 22.61 -11.17
C SER A 70 21.77 21.49 -10.19
N ILE A 71 23.00 20.96 -10.23
CA ILE A 71 23.49 19.98 -9.27
C ILE A 71 23.90 20.76 -8.02
N CYS A 72 23.00 20.78 -7.05
CA CYS A 72 23.29 21.34 -5.74
C CYS A 72 24.03 20.30 -4.91
N SER A 73 25.18 20.70 -4.36
CA SER A 73 25.73 20.02 -3.19
C SER A 73 24.86 20.38 -1.99
N LEU A 74 24.28 19.38 -1.33
CA LEU A 74 23.46 19.59 -0.13
C LEU A 74 24.30 19.93 1.10
N HIS A 75 25.61 19.65 1.03
CA HIS A 75 26.57 19.91 2.09
C HIS A 75 27.77 20.72 1.57
N PRO A 76 27.59 22.02 1.28
CA PRO A 76 28.70 22.88 0.88
C PRO A 76 29.67 23.13 2.04
N THR A 77 30.97 23.28 1.73
CA THR A 77 32.01 23.63 2.71
C THR A 77 31.80 25.06 3.24
N ASN A 78 32.33 25.38 4.42
CA ASN A 78 32.22 26.74 4.98
C ASN A 78 32.94 27.78 4.13
N ASP A 79 34.06 27.41 3.50
CA ASP A 79 34.77 28.31 2.58
C ASP A 79 33.93 28.60 1.34
N TYR A 80 33.23 27.60 0.80
CA TYR A 80 32.32 27.79 -0.33
C TYR A 80 31.15 28.71 0.06
N LYS A 81 30.52 28.48 1.22
CA LYS A 81 29.45 29.36 1.74
C LYS A 81 29.94 30.81 1.87
N THR A 82 31.13 31.01 2.43
CA THR A 82 31.74 32.34 2.56
C THR A 82 32.00 32.94 1.19
N SER A 83 32.50 32.16 0.23
CA SER A 83 32.85 32.65 -1.11
C SER A 83 31.64 33.14 -1.90
N ILE A 84 30.50 32.45 -1.84
CA ILE A 84 29.29 32.83 -2.58
C ILE A 84 28.53 33.99 -1.94
N LEU A 85 28.71 34.21 -0.63
CA LEU A 85 28.07 35.31 0.10
C LEU A 85 28.93 36.59 0.12
N SER A 86 30.25 36.45 0.01
CA SER A 86 31.17 37.59 0.05
C SER A 86 30.96 38.52 -1.15
N GLY A 87 30.70 39.80 -0.88
CA GLY A 87 30.44 40.81 -1.91
C GLY A 87 28.95 41.03 -2.23
N LEU A 88 28.04 40.22 -1.68
CA LEU A 88 26.60 40.47 -1.79
C LEU A 88 26.14 41.53 -0.80
N SER A 89 25.13 42.32 -1.19
CA SER A 89 24.49 43.29 -0.29
C SER A 89 23.67 42.57 0.79
N PRO A 90 23.49 43.16 1.99
CA PRO A 90 22.61 42.59 3.01
C PRO A 90 21.19 42.30 2.51
N GLN A 91 20.66 43.15 1.63
CA GLN A 91 19.34 42.95 1.02
C GLN A 91 19.29 41.67 0.19
N THR A 92 20.25 41.48 -0.71
CA THR A 92 20.34 40.27 -1.56
C THR A 92 20.51 39.00 -0.71
N ILE A 93 21.28 39.06 0.38
CA ILE A 93 21.46 37.93 1.29
C ILE A 93 20.12 37.54 1.93
N ILE A 94 19.35 38.52 2.41
CA ILE A 94 18.02 38.27 3.01
C ILE A 94 17.06 37.68 1.97
N GLU A 95 17.06 38.18 0.73
CA GLU A 95 16.25 37.64 -0.37
C GLU A 95 16.60 36.17 -0.66
N ILE A 96 17.89 35.83 -0.72
CA ILE A 96 18.35 34.44 -0.89
C ILE A 96 17.87 33.57 0.27
N CYS A 97 18.05 34.02 1.51
CA CYS A 97 17.59 33.30 2.71
C CYS A 97 16.07 33.07 2.68
N SER A 98 15.29 34.09 2.32
CA SER A 98 13.83 33.98 2.22
C SER A 98 13.42 32.93 1.20
N ARG A 99 14.02 32.94 0.00
CA ARG A 99 13.74 31.93 -1.04
C ARG A 99 14.13 30.52 -0.62
N ALA A 100 15.27 30.36 0.05
CA ALA A 100 15.71 29.07 0.58
C ALA A 100 14.76 28.53 1.66
N ILE A 101 14.27 29.40 2.55
CA ILE A 101 13.28 29.03 3.57
C ILE A 101 11.96 28.61 2.91
N SER A 102 11.46 29.38 1.95
CA SER A 102 10.23 29.04 1.21
C SER A 102 10.34 27.70 0.49
N PHE A 103 11.50 27.41 -0.10
CA PHE A 103 11.78 26.09 -0.69
C PHE A 103 11.65 24.97 0.34
N TRP A 104 12.27 25.10 1.52
CA TRP A 104 12.17 24.10 2.58
C TRP A 104 10.76 23.93 3.11
N GLN A 105 10.02 25.03 3.32
CA GLN A 105 8.62 24.99 3.71
C GLN A 105 7.77 24.24 2.69
N TYR A 106 8.01 24.48 1.41
CA TYR A 106 7.33 23.76 0.33
C TYR A 106 7.65 22.26 0.38
N GLN A 107 8.92 21.89 0.55
CA GLN A 107 9.32 20.47 0.63
C GLN A 107 8.72 19.76 1.84
N ILE A 108 8.68 20.40 3.00
CA ILE A 108 8.03 19.86 4.21
C ILE A 108 6.52 19.68 3.99
N HIS A 109 5.86 20.65 3.37
CA HIS A 109 4.43 20.57 3.08
C HIS A 109 4.11 19.43 2.10
N GLN A 110 4.92 19.29 1.04
CA GLN A 110 4.81 18.20 0.07
C GLN A 110 5.02 16.83 0.74
N GLU A 111 6.04 16.69 1.59
CA GLU A 111 6.29 15.47 2.36
C GLU A 111 5.10 15.11 3.24
N THR A 112 4.62 16.09 4.01
CA THR A 112 3.48 15.91 4.91
C THR A 112 2.24 15.46 4.15
N SER A 113 1.96 16.09 3.01
CA SER A 113 0.82 15.73 2.15
C SER A 113 0.95 14.32 1.58
N PHE A 114 2.16 13.94 1.14
CA PHE A 114 2.46 12.58 0.67
C PHE A 114 2.24 11.54 1.77
N GLN A 115 2.81 11.76 2.96
CA GLN A 115 2.67 10.86 4.11
C GLN A 115 1.20 10.70 4.53
N HIS A 116 0.42 11.78 4.54
CA HIS A 116 -1.01 11.71 4.80
C HIS A 116 -1.77 10.87 3.75
N ALA A 117 -1.44 11.03 2.47
CA ALA A 117 -2.06 10.24 1.41
C ALA A 117 -1.71 8.74 1.52
N VAL A 118 -0.46 8.41 1.82
CA VAL A 118 -0.01 7.03 2.06
C VAL A 118 -0.74 6.44 3.26
N LEU A 119 -0.77 7.15 4.39
CA LEU A 119 -1.46 6.71 5.60
C LEU A 119 -2.95 6.45 5.34
N ARG A 120 -3.62 7.35 4.62
CA ARG A 120 -5.01 7.20 4.23
C ARG A 120 -5.22 5.93 3.39
N ASN A 121 -4.39 5.71 2.37
CA ASN A 121 -4.51 4.54 1.50
C ASN A 121 -4.32 3.23 2.27
N VAL A 122 -3.31 3.18 3.15
CA VAL A 122 -3.05 2.02 4.01
C VAL A 122 -4.24 1.76 4.94
N ASN A 123 -4.79 2.80 5.57
CA ASN A 123 -5.96 2.65 6.45
C ASN A 123 -7.22 2.20 5.70
N GLU A 124 -7.49 2.74 4.52
CA GLU A 124 -8.60 2.31 3.67
C GLU A 124 -8.46 0.84 3.28
N ARG A 125 -7.27 0.41 2.87
CA ARG A 125 -6.99 -1.00 2.53
C ARG A 125 -7.09 -1.92 3.74
N ASN A 126 -6.62 -1.47 4.90
CA ASN A 126 -6.72 -2.22 6.14
C ASN A 126 -8.20 -2.41 6.56
N ALA A 127 -9.01 -1.36 6.46
CA ALA A 127 -10.45 -1.43 6.73
C ALA A 127 -11.18 -2.41 5.78
N GLN A 128 -10.83 -2.39 4.48
CA GLN A 128 -11.36 -3.34 3.50
C GLN A 128 -10.99 -4.79 3.84
N MET A 129 -9.73 -5.05 4.20
CA MET A 129 -9.28 -6.39 4.59
C MET A 129 -9.97 -6.86 5.88
N GLN A 130 -10.13 -5.98 6.86
CA GLN A 130 -10.85 -6.28 8.10
C GLN A 130 -12.30 -6.68 7.82
N GLN A 131 -13.00 -5.94 6.95
CA GLN A 131 -14.36 -6.27 6.56
C GLN A 131 -14.45 -7.62 5.82
N GLN A 132 -13.50 -7.90 4.92
CA GLN A 132 -13.42 -9.19 4.24
C GLN A 132 -13.23 -10.34 5.22
N LEU A 133 -12.35 -10.17 6.21
CA LEU A 133 -12.14 -11.18 7.25
C LEU A 133 -13.41 -11.42 8.07
N GLU A 134 -14.10 -10.36 8.51
CA GLU A 134 -15.36 -10.48 9.25
C GLU A 134 -16.46 -11.18 8.43
N ASN A 135 -16.50 -10.94 7.12
CA ASN A 135 -17.42 -11.63 6.23
C ASN A 135 -17.13 -13.13 6.15
N VAL A 136 -15.86 -13.51 5.96
CA VAL A 136 -15.44 -14.92 5.91
C VAL A 136 -15.74 -15.62 7.24
N VAL A 137 -15.45 -14.98 8.38
CA VAL A 137 -15.77 -15.53 9.70
C VAL A 137 -17.28 -15.75 9.87
N ARG A 138 -18.09 -14.78 9.43
CA ARG A 138 -19.56 -14.89 9.51
C ARG A 138 -20.09 -16.02 8.63
N GLU A 139 -19.59 -16.14 7.40
CA GLU A 139 -19.95 -17.22 6.47
C GLU A 139 -19.57 -18.59 7.05
N ALA A 140 -18.34 -18.76 7.51
CA ALA A 140 -17.89 -20.00 8.14
C ALA A 140 -18.74 -20.39 9.36
N ASN A 141 -19.07 -19.42 10.23
CA ASN A 141 -19.96 -19.66 11.37
C ASN A 141 -21.38 -20.07 10.94
N SER A 142 -21.90 -19.49 9.85
CA SER A 142 -23.21 -19.86 9.31
C SER A 142 -23.21 -21.29 8.75
N GLU A 143 -22.16 -21.69 8.04
CA GLU A 143 -21.99 -23.05 7.53
C GLU A 143 -21.83 -24.07 8.66
N LEU A 144 -21.04 -23.73 9.69
CA LEU A 144 -20.94 -24.55 10.91
C LEU A 144 -22.31 -24.76 11.56
N GLY A 145 -23.13 -23.71 11.65
CA GLY A 145 -24.50 -23.82 12.16
C GLY A 145 -25.38 -24.75 11.33
N LEU A 146 -25.33 -24.63 9.99
CA LEU A 146 -26.08 -25.50 9.09
C LEU A 146 -25.64 -26.97 9.18
N LEU A 147 -24.33 -27.22 9.21
CA LEU A 147 -23.78 -28.56 9.34
C LEU A 147 -24.12 -29.20 10.69
N THR A 148 -24.07 -28.41 11.78
CA THR A 148 -24.48 -28.86 13.12
C THR A 148 -25.97 -29.25 13.13
N ASN A 149 -26.84 -28.42 12.55
CA ASN A 149 -28.27 -28.74 12.44
C ASN A 149 -28.51 -30.02 11.61
N LYS A 150 -27.80 -30.18 10.50
CA LYS A 150 -27.90 -31.39 9.67
C LYS A 150 -27.41 -32.64 10.40
N MET A 151 -26.30 -32.53 11.13
CA MET A 151 -25.76 -33.61 11.96
C MET A 151 -26.78 -34.05 13.01
N THR A 152 -27.34 -33.11 13.78
CA THR A 152 -28.35 -33.43 14.81
C THR A 152 -29.63 -34.04 14.22
N ALA A 153 -30.06 -33.63 13.02
CA ALA A 153 -31.19 -34.24 12.32
C ALA A 153 -30.88 -35.70 11.92
N LEU A 154 -29.72 -35.94 11.31
CA LEU A 154 -29.29 -37.29 10.92
C LEU A 154 -29.10 -38.22 12.14
N GLU A 155 -28.62 -37.70 13.27
CA GLU A 155 -28.53 -38.45 14.53
C GLU A 155 -29.91 -38.89 15.04
N ARG A 156 -30.92 -38.03 14.94
CA ARG A 156 -32.31 -38.39 15.29
C ARG A 156 -32.89 -39.43 14.34
N ASP A 157 -32.71 -39.25 13.04
CA ASP A 157 -33.19 -40.19 12.03
C ASP A 157 -32.54 -41.57 12.20
N LEU A 158 -31.23 -41.61 12.51
CA LEU A 158 -30.51 -42.85 12.80
C LEU A 158 -31.07 -43.57 14.03
N GLU A 159 -31.39 -42.85 15.10
CA GLU A 159 -32.00 -43.44 16.30
C GLU A 159 -33.42 -43.98 16.02
N LEU A 160 -34.20 -43.28 15.20
CA LEU A 160 -35.52 -43.75 14.76
C LEU A 160 -35.44 -45.03 13.94
N GLU A 161 -34.52 -45.10 12.97
CA GLU A 161 -34.33 -46.32 12.16
C GLU A 161 -33.79 -47.48 13.01
N ARG A 162 -32.90 -47.21 13.97
CA ARG A 162 -32.46 -48.22 14.94
C ARG A 162 -33.62 -48.79 15.77
N ARG A 163 -34.57 -47.95 16.19
CA ARG A 163 -35.79 -48.40 16.90
C ARG A 163 -36.66 -49.27 16.00
N LYS A 164 -36.99 -48.80 14.80
CA LYS A 164 -37.79 -49.58 13.83
C LYS A 164 -37.16 -50.93 13.51
N ASN A 165 -35.84 -50.98 13.36
CA ASN A 165 -35.13 -52.23 13.11
C ASN A 165 -35.28 -53.22 14.27
N ARG A 166 -35.17 -52.75 15.53
CA ARG A 166 -35.42 -53.58 16.72
C ARG A 166 -36.85 -54.14 16.71
N ASP A 167 -37.84 -53.29 16.45
CA ASP A 167 -39.26 -53.69 16.44
C ASP A 167 -39.55 -54.74 15.33
N LEU A 168 -38.98 -54.55 14.14
CA LEU A 168 -39.11 -55.50 13.03
C LEU A 168 -38.45 -56.85 13.32
N VAL A 169 -37.26 -56.83 13.95
CA VAL A 169 -36.56 -58.05 14.35
C VAL A 169 -37.37 -58.81 15.41
N GLU A 170 -37.98 -58.11 16.35
CA GLU A 170 -38.85 -58.72 17.37
C GLU A 170 -40.12 -59.33 16.73
N SER A 171 -40.81 -58.58 15.88
CA SER A 171 -41.99 -59.08 15.16
C SER A 171 -41.68 -60.28 14.25
N ALA A 172 -40.52 -60.30 13.60
CA ALA A 172 -40.08 -61.43 12.80
C ALA A 172 -39.88 -62.69 13.66
N LYS A 173 -39.24 -62.56 14.83
CA LYS A 173 -39.06 -63.66 15.79
C LYS A 173 -40.38 -64.21 16.29
N GLU A 174 -41.34 -63.34 16.60
CA GLU A 174 -42.69 -63.74 17.02
C GLU A 174 -43.41 -64.54 15.93
N LYS A 175 -43.38 -64.05 14.69
CA LYS A 175 -43.96 -64.75 13.53
C LYS A 175 -43.29 -66.09 13.26
N ASP A 176 -41.95 -66.16 13.35
CA ASP A 176 -41.22 -67.42 13.19
C ASP A 176 -41.61 -68.43 14.28
N ALA A 177 -41.76 -67.99 15.53
CA ALA A 177 -42.19 -68.84 16.63
C ALA A 177 -43.64 -69.34 16.46
N GLU A 178 -44.55 -68.48 16.00
CA GLU A 178 -45.94 -68.85 15.71
C GLU A 178 -46.03 -69.83 14.52
N TYR A 179 -45.30 -69.55 13.44
CA TYR A 179 -45.19 -70.44 12.29
C TYR A 179 -44.64 -71.81 12.67
N HIS A 180 -43.65 -71.86 13.55
CA HIS A 180 -43.10 -73.12 14.05
C HIS A 180 -44.13 -73.93 14.86
N LYS A 181 -44.88 -73.28 15.76
CA LYS A 181 -45.99 -73.92 16.50
C LYS A 181 -47.05 -74.51 15.56
N LEU A 182 -47.45 -73.75 14.53
CA LEU A 182 -48.44 -74.20 13.53
C LEU A 182 -47.94 -75.39 12.70
N LYS A 183 -46.65 -75.43 12.34
CA LYS A 183 -46.04 -76.60 11.67
C LYS A 183 -46.10 -77.85 12.54
N VAL A 184 -45.80 -77.73 13.83
CA VAL A 184 -45.83 -78.85 14.78
C VAL A 184 -47.26 -79.38 14.99
N CYS A 185 -48.26 -78.50 15.10
CA CYS A 185 -49.67 -78.90 15.25
C CYS A 185 -50.28 -79.56 14.01
N ARG A 186 -49.75 -79.32 12.80
CA ARG A 186 -50.23 -79.94 11.55
C ARG A 186 -49.61 -81.31 11.24
N SER A 187 -48.67 -81.78 12.07
CA SER A 187 -47.91 -83.02 11.86
C SER A 187 -48.44 -84.21 12.67
N TYR A 188 -49.63 -84.09 13.26
CA TYR A 188 -50.37 -85.14 13.96
C TYR A 188 -51.69 -85.44 13.24
#